data_AF-A0AA88I464-F1
#
_entry.id   AF-A0AA88I464-F1
#
_cell.length_a   1.000
_cell.length_b   1.000
_cell.length_c   1.000
_cell.angle_alpha   90.00
_cell.angle_beta   90.00
_cell.angle_gamma   90.00
#
_symmetry.space_group_name_H-M   'P 1'
#
loop_
_entity.id
_entity.type
_entity.pdbx_description
1 polymer ?
#
loop_
_entity_poly.entity_id
_entity_poly.type
_entity_poly.pdbx_seq_one_letter_code
_entity_poly.pdbx_strand_id
1 'polypeptide(L)'
;MFCGPSSMRELNPSKSTGPDNLHPKLLKELATVITEPLVYVYIYATFLENEDLKILIEKQFGFLKERSAEIQLLCSTDDWKKNIDKGFQIDLIYLDLKKAFFQKCRET
;
A
#
# COMPACT_ATOMS: atom_id res chain seq x y z
N MET A 1 1.79 -4.11 3.68
CA MET A 1 1.31 -2.99 2.83
C MET A 1 0.95 -3.61 1.47
N PHE A 2 -0.25 -3.32 0.96
CA PHE A 2 -1.04 -4.27 0.16
C PHE A 2 -0.65 -4.37 -1.32
N CYS A 3 -0.76 -5.61 -1.84
CA CYS A 3 -0.28 -6.09 -3.12
C CYS A 3 -1.22 -5.75 -4.28
N GLY A 4 -0.70 -5.06 -5.30
CA GLY A 4 -1.38 -4.76 -6.55
C GLY A 4 -1.87 -6.00 -7.33
N PRO A 5 -2.84 -5.85 -8.24
CA PRO A 5 -3.40 -6.94 -9.05
C PRO A 5 -2.36 -7.80 -9.79
N SER A 6 -1.26 -7.17 -10.22
CA SER A 6 -0.18 -7.80 -11.00
C SER A 6 0.53 -8.91 -10.23
N SER A 7 0.74 -8.70 -8.93
CA SER A 7 1.58 -9.58 -8.11
C SER A 7 0.81 -10.79 -7.56
N MET A 8 -0.52 -10.71 -7.43
CA MET A 8 -1.35 -11.90 -7.17
C MET A 8 -1.50 -12.81 -8.40
N ARG A 9 -1.35 -12.28 -9.63
CA ARG A 9 -1.33 -13.09 -10.86
C ARG A 9 -0.10 -13.97 -10.99
N GLU A 10 0.97 -13.71 -10.24
CA GLU A 10 2.22 -14.50 -10.24
C GLU A 10 2.22 -15.67 -9.24
N LEU A 11 1.12 -15.86 -8.50
CA LEU A 11 0.98 -16.96 -7.55
C LEU A 11 1.14 -18.31 -8.27
N ASN A 12 1.92 -19.20 -7.64
CA ASN A 12 2.02 -20.58 -8.10
C ASN A 12 0.75 -21.33 -7.65
N PRO A 13 -0.11 -21.77 -8.58
CA PRO A 13 -1.38 -22.40 -8.26
C PRO A 13 -1.23 -23.78 -7.59
N SER A 14 -0.04 -24.38 -7.58
CA SER A 14 0.21 -25.69 -6.94
C SER A 14 0.69 -25.60 -5.49
N LYS A 15 0.74 -24.39 -4.91
CA LYS A 15 1.12 -24.16 -3.51
C LYS A 15 -0.03 -24.57 -2.59
N SER A 16 0.33 -25.00 -1.38
CA SER A 16 -0.64 -25.26 -0.32
C SER A 16 -1.38 -23.99 0.08
N THR A 17 -2.59 -24.18 0.59
CA THR A 17 -3.45 -23.16 1.18
C THR A 17 -2.74 -22.42 2.31
N GLY A 18 -2.91 -21.09 2.37
CA GLY A 18 -2.38 -20.28 3.46
C GLY A 18 -3.15 -20.46 4.77
N PRO A 19 -2.78 -19.75 5.85
CA PRO A 19 -3.52 -19.75 7.12
C PRO A 19 -4.95 -19.21 6.99
N ASP A 20 -5.25 -18.53 5.88
CA ASP A 20 -6.57 -18.09 5.45
C ASP A 20 -7.41 -19.21 4.80
N ASN A 21 -6.86 -20.41 4.62
CA ASN A 21 -7.48 -21.52 3.88
C ASN A 21 -7.95 -21.14 2.47
N LEU A 22 -7.36 -20.10 1.86
CA LEU A 22 -7.62 -19.74 0.46
C LEU A 22 -6.58 -20.36 -0.48
N HIS A 23 -7.05 -21.09 -1.50
CA HIS A 23 -6.17 -21.74 -2.44
C HIS A 23 -5.48 -20.69 -3.35
N PRO A 24 -4.16 -20.78 -3.60
CA PRO A 24 -3.41 -19.79 -4.39
C PRO A 24 -3.96 -19.58 -5.80
N LYS A 25 -4.56 -20.61 -6.40
CA LYS A 25 -5.27 -20.51 -7.69
C LYS A 25 -6.47 -19.55 -7.61
N LEU A 26 -7.24 -19.57 -6.53
CA LEU A 26 -8.38 -18.68 -6.32
C LEU A 26 -7.92 -17.23 -6.15
N LEU A 27 -6.88 -17.01 -5.35
CA LEU A 27 -6.27 -15.68 -5.17
C LEU A 27 -5.70 -15.11 -6.47
N LYS A 28 -5.16 -15.97 -7.34
CA LYS A 28 -4.64 -15.58 -8.65
C LYS A 28 -5.75 -15.09 -9.59
N GLU A 29 -6.88 -15.80 -9.64
CA GLU A 29 -8.04 -15.43 -10.46
C GLU A 29 -8.72 -14.16 -9.92
N LEU A 30 -8.86 -14.07 -8.60
CA LEU A 30 -9.52 -12.94 -7.94
C LEU A 30 -8.61 -11.75 -7.67
N ALA A 31 -7.33 -11.85 -8.00
CA ALA A 31 -6.29 -10.85 -7.79
C ALA A 31 -6.77 -9.41 -8.01
N THR A 32 -7.36 -9.17 -9.17
CA THR A 32 -7.75 -7.82 -9.57
C THR A 32 -9.01 -7.33 -8.90
N VAL A 33 -9.80 -8.25 -8.37
CA VAL A 33 -11.05 -7.97 -7.67
C VAL A 33 -10.80 -7.77 -6.19
N ILE A 34 -9.84 -8.50 -5.58
CA ILE A 34 -9.63 -8.51 -4.13
C ILE A 34 -8.54 -7.55 -3.65
N THR A 35 -7.60 -7.12 -4.51
CA THR A 35 -6.56 -6.14 -4.11
C THR A 35 -7.20 -4.90 -3.51
N GLU A 36 -8.06 -4.24 -4.27
CA GLU A 36 -8.64 -2.95 -3.91
C GLU A 36 -9.46 -3.03 -2.61
N PRO A 37 -10.42 -3.97 -2.45
CA PRO A 37 -11.17 -4.09 -1.21
C PRO A 37 -10.30 -4.52 -0.03
N LEU A 38 -9.23 -5.31 -0.22
CA LEU A 38 -8.32 -5.65 0.86
C LEU A 38 -7.50 -4.44 1.35
N VAL A 39 -7.01 -3.61 0.41
CA VAL A 39 -6.31 -2.37 0.77
C VAL A 39 -7.26 -1.43 1.50
N TYR A 40 -8.48 -1.29 0.98
CA TYR A 40 -9.52 -0.50 1.60
C TYR A 40 -9.84 -1.01 3.01
N VAL A 41 -10.16 -2.29 3.17
CA VAL A 41 -10.45 -2.87 4.48
C VAL A 41 -9.29 -2.66 5.45
N TYR A 42 -8.05 -2.85 5.01
CA TYR A 42 -6.91 -2.62 5.90
C TYR A 42 -6.78 -1.16 6.32
N ILE A 43 -6.82 -0.21 5.37
CA ILE A 43 -6.67 1.21 5.66
C ILE A 43 -7.83 1.75 6.50
N TYR A 44 -9.06 1.31 6.22
CA TYR A 44 -10.25 1.77 6.92
C TYR A 44 -10.48 1.05 8.25
N ALA A 45 -10.10 -0.23 8.38
CA ALA A 45 -10.14 -0.93 9.67
C ALA A 45 -9.10 -0.35 10.63
N THR A 46 -7.89 0.01 10.16
CA THR A 46 -6.93 0.73 11.02
C THR A 46 -7.37 2.15 11.36
N PHE A 47 -8.24 2.77 10.55
CA PHE A 47 -8.79 4.12 10.79
C PHE A 47 -9.61 4.23 12.09
N LEU A 48 -10.23 3.14 12.53
CA LEU A 48 -11.12 3.14 13.69
C LEU A 48 -10.41 2.88 15.02
N GLU A 49 -9.19 2.32 14.98
CA GLU A 49 -8.55 1.77 16.18
C GLU A 49 -7.28 2.51 16.60
N ASN A 50 -6.64 3.30 15.72
CA ASN A 50 -5.32 3.88 15.99
C ASN A 50 -5.19 5.35 15.54
N GLU A 51 -5.25 6.28 16.50
CA GLU A 51 -5.02 7.72 16.25
C GLU A 51 -3.60 8.02 15.74
N ASP A 52 -2.59 7.26 16.17
CA ASP A 52 -1.20 7.47 15.75
C ASP A 52 -0.95 7.13 14.26
N LEU A 53 -1.77 6.24 13.68
CA LEU A 53 -1.66 5.84 12.27
C LEU A 53 -2.41 6.79 11.32
N LYS A 54 -3.20 7.72 11.86
CA LYS A 54 -4.00 8.68 11.08
C LYS A 54 -3.15 9.51 10.12
N ILE A 55 -1.96 9.94 10.56
CA ILE A 55 -1.03 10.72 9.74
C ILE A 55 -0.52 9.96 8.51
N LEU A 56 -0.29 8.65 8.64
CA LEU A 56 0.18 7.81 7.55
C LEU A 56 -0.93 7.60 6.52
N ILE A 57 -2.18 7.48 6.97
CA ILE A 57 -3.35 7.29 6.10
C ILE A 57 -3.68 8.58 5.34
N GLU A 58 -3.67 9.73 6.00
CA GLU A 58 -3.94 11.03 5.36
C GLU A 58 -2.92 11.38 4.26
N LYS A 59 -1.69 10.87 4.39
CA LYS A 59 -0.60 11.05 3.42
C LYS A 59 -0.42 9.85 2.48
N GLN A 60 -1.25 8.81 2.58
CA GLN A 60 -1.26 7.68 1.65
C GLN A 60 -2.10 8.02 0.42
N PHE A 61 -1.47 8.05 -0.76
CA PHE A 61 -2.17 8.35 -2.02
C PHE A 61 -2.34 7.12 -2.93
N GLY A 62 -1.58 6.06 -2.69
CA GLY A 62 -1.71 4.81 -3.45
C GLY A 62 -2.90 3.97 -3.00
N PHE A 63 -3.62 3.39 -3.97
CA PHE A 63 -4.71 2.41 -3.75
C PHE A 63 -5.94 2.95 -2.99
N LEU A 64 -6.13 4.28 -2.94
CA LEU A 64 -7.33 4.91 -2.39
C LEU A 64 -8.15 5.58 -3.49
N LYS A 65 -9.47 5.47 -3.40
CA LYS A 65 -10.38 6.18 -4.30
C LYS A 65 -10.17 7.69 -4.14
N GLU A 66 -10.18 8.42 -5.25
CA GLU A 66 -10.00 9.88 -5.29
C GLU A 66 -8.60 10.39 -4.89
N ARG A 67 -7.61 9.49 -4.73
CA ARG A 67 -6.21 9.85 -4.54
C ARG A 67 -5.40 9.31 -5.73
N SER A 68 -4.61 10.17 -6.36
CA SER A 68 -3.75 9.81 -7.49
C SER A 68 -2.32 10.27 -7.26
N ALA A 69 -1.38 9.79 -8.07
CA ALA A 69 0.02 10.19 -8.00
C ALA A 69 0.20 11.69 -8.33
N GLU A 70 -0.65 12.23 -9.20
CA GLU A 70 -0.69 13.66 -9.53
C GLU A 70 -1.12 14.49 -8.31
N ILE A 71 -2.19 14.08 -7.62
CA ILE A 71 -2.65 14.76 -6.41
C ILE A 71 -1.59 14.65 -5.30
N GLN A 72 -0.90 13.51 -5.19
CA GLN A 72 0.21 13.36 -4.24
C GLN A 72 1.30 14.41 -4.49
N LEU A 73 1.76 14.53 -5.74
CA LEU A 73 2.79 15.51 -6.12
C LEU A 73 2.31 16.95 -5.89
N LEU A 74 1.06 17.26 -6.22
CA LEU A 74 0.48 18.58 -6.01
C LEU A 74 0.45 18.94 -4.51
N CYS A 75 -0.14 18.08 -3.67
CA CYS A 75 -0.22 18.31 -2.23
C CYS A 75 1.17 18.42 -1.57
N SER A 76 2.11 17.55 -1.94
CA SER A 76 3.48 17.63 -1.44
C SER A 76 4.17 18.94 -1.84
N THR A 77 3.99 19.39 -3.08
CA THR A 77 4.57 20.65 -3.56
C THR A 77 4.00 21.86 -2.83
N ASP A 78 2.69 21.89 -2.58
CA ASP A 78 2.05 22.96 -1.80
C ASP A 78 2.53 23.00 -0.35
N ASP A 79 2.68 21.84 0.28
CA ASP A 79 3.23 21.73 1.63
C ASP A 79 4.68 22.21 1.67
N TRP A 80 5.50 21.81 0.69
CA TRP A 80 6.89 22.25 0.60
C TRP A 80 7.01 23.75 0.37
N LYS A 81 6.21 24.32 -0.53
CA LYS A 81 6.19 25.76 -0.79
C LYS A 81 5.91 26.55 0.50
N LYS A 82 4.86 26.19 1.23
CA LYS A 82 4.50 26.84 2.51
C LYS A 82 5.61 26.77 3.55
N ASN A 83 6.35 25.66 3.59
CA ASN A 83 7.45 25.48 4.54
C ASN A 83 8.68 26.29 4.14
N ILE A 84 9.00 26.35 2.84
CA ILE A 84 10.06 27.22 2.31
C ILE A 84 9.76 28.69 2.60
N ASP A 85 8.52 29.13 2.37
CA ASP A 85 8.11 30.53 2.62
C ASP A 85 8.24 30.92 4.11
N LYS A 86 8.16 29.95 5.02
CA LYS A 86 8.35 30.15 6.46
C LYS A 86 9.82 30.00 6.91
N GLY A 87 10.73 29.70 5.98
CA GLY A 87 12.15 29.49 6.27
C GLY A 87 12.47 28.13 6.92
N PHE A 88 11.58 27.14 6.82
CA PHE A 88 11.87 25.79 7.31
C PHE A 88 12.76 25.00 6.33
N GLN A 89 13.64 24.16 6.87
CA GLN A 89 14.38 23.18 6.09
C GLN A 89 13.48 22.01 5.71
N ILE A 90 13.60 21.54 4.46
CA ILE A 90 12.89 20.38 3.93
C ILE A 90 13.91 19.34 3.50
N ASP A 91 13.81 18.15 4.07
CA ASP A 91 14.63 17.00 3.71
C ASP A 91 13.74 15.92 3.08
N LEU A 92 14.17 15.38 1.94
CA LEU A 92 13.44 14.34 1.20
C LEU A 92 14.15 13.00 1.34
N ILE A 93 13.46 12.01 1.91
CA ILE A 93 13.94 10.63 1.99
C ILE A 93 13.12 9.79 1.01
N TYR A 94 13.78 9.28 -0.04
CA TYR A 94 13.16 8.36 -0.98
C TYR A 94 13.42 6.92 -0.52
N LEU A 95 12.35 6.16 -0.28
CA LEU A 95 12.39 4.76 0.13
C LEU A 95 11.68 3.90 -0.90
N ASP A 96 12.39 2.90 -1.43
CA ASP A 96 11.79 1.82 -2.20
C ASP A 96 11.99 0.49 -1.45
N LEU A 97 10.90 -0.22 -1.21
CA LEU A 97 10.93 -1.48 -0.47
C LEU A 97 11.13 -2.62 -1.45
N LYS A 98 12.34 -3.21 -1.45
CA LYS A 98 12.63 -4.41 -2.23
C LYS A 98 11.66 -5.52 -1.84
N LYS A 99 10.83 -5.97 -2.80
CA LYS A 99 9.77 -6.97 -2.60
C LYS A 99 8.71 -6.53 -1.58
N ALA A 100 8.18 -5.31 -1.72
CA ALA A 100 7.08 -4.77 -0.91
C ALA A 100 5.85 -5.69 -0.73
N PHE A 101 5.74 -6.77 -1.51
CA PHE A 101 4.64 -7.72 -1.50
C PHE A 101 5.02 -9.19 -1.26
N PHE A 102 6.31 -9.55 -1.20
CA PHE A 102 6.73 -10.94 -0.98
C PHE A 102 8.05 -11.07 -0.20
N GLN A 103 7.98 -11.64 1.00
CA GLN A 103 9.13 -12.28 1.61
C GLN A 103 9.12 -13.77 1.24
N LYS A 104 10.03 -14.20 0.36
CA LYS A 104 10.47 -15.60 0.39
C LYS A 104 11.37 -15.75 1.61
N CYS A 105 10.80 -16.13 2.76
CA CYS A 105 11.58 -16.87 3.73
C CYS A 105 11.86 -18.23 3.09
N ARG A 106 13.10 -18.43 2.63
CA ARG A 106 13.64 -19.77 2.44
C ARG A 106 14.10 -20.16 3.84
N GLU A 107 13.28 -20.89 4.58
CA GLU A 107 13.79 -21.67 5.69
C GLU A 107 14.63 -22.78 5.06
N THR A 108 15.94 -22.72 5.30
CA THR A 108 16.89 -23.82 5.07
C THR A 108 16.70 -24.89 6.13
#